data_AF-A0A6I9P5W0-F1
#
_entry.id   AF-A0A6I9P5W0-F1
#
_cell.length_a   1.000
_cell.length_b   1.000
_cell.length_c   1.000
_cell.angle_alpha   90.00
_cell.angle_beta   90.00
_cell.angle_gamma   90.00
#
_symmetry.space_group_name_H-M   'P 1'
#
loop_
_entity.id
_entity.type
_entity.pdbx_description
1 polymer ?
#
loop_
_entity_poly.entity_id
_entity_poly.type
_entity_poly.pdbx_seq_one_letter_code
_entity_poly.pdbx_strand_id
1 'polypeptide(L)'
;MKAKLLGFPPSLMFYPQDSTGSFVLPFRQVLYSPYPTTHIDVDINTVKQMPPCHEHTYNQRRYMRSELSALWKTDSEDDIPPETVIHTDETFTPDLNIFQDVMHKDTLVKSFIDEVFMLKPGLSLRSTYLAQFLLLLHRKALTLLKYIEDETQKGKKPFRSLRNLKTDLDLTVEGDLHIVMAFAEKLRAGLHSFVFSKPFYTSMQERDVLMTF
;
A
#
# COMPACT_ATOMS: atom_id res chain seq x y z
N MET A 1 -2.63 28.66 9.03
CA MET A 1 -3.45 27.65 8.31
C MET A 1 -2.71 26.33 8.47
N LYS A 2 -3.29 25.37 9.18
CA LYS A 2 -2.63 24.12 9.63
C LYS A 2 -3.05 22.98 8.71
N ALA A 3 -2.13 22.14 8.22
CA ALA A 3 -2.44 21.13 7.22
C ALA A 3 -1.70 19.82 7.47
N LYS A 4 -2.41 18.73 7.74
CA LYS A 4 -1.84 17.37 7.68
C LYS A 4 -2.15 16.75 6.32
N LEU A 5 -1.15 16.14 5.67
CA LEU A 5 -1.32 15.51 4.35
C LEU A 5 -1.52 14.02 4.51
N LEU A 6 -2.58 13.48 3.88
CA LEU A 6 -2.76 12.04 3.73
C LEU A 6 -2.67 11.66 2.25
N GLY A 7 -1.68 10.85 1.89
CA GLY A 7 -1.42 10.48 0.49
C GLY A 7 -2.24 9.27 0.04
N PHE A 8 -3.21 9.49 -0.86
CA PHE A 8 -3.80 8.49 -1.75
C PHE A 8 -3.63 8.95 -3.20
N PRO A 9 -3.30 8.07 -4.17
CA PRO A 9 -3.62 8.33 -5.56
C PRO A 9 -5.02 7.76 -5.87
N PRO A 10 -5.92 8.56 -6.47
CA PRO A 10 -5.62 9.83 -7.14
C PRO A 10 -5.70 11.09 -6.25
N SER A 11 -6.09 11.00 -4.97
CA SER A 11 -6.50 12.19 -4.21
C SER A 11 -5.68 12.41 -2.92
N LEU A 12 -4.75 13.37 -2.95
CA LEU A 12 -4.20 14.00 -1.75
C LEU A 12 -5.34 14.68 -0.98
N MET A 13 -5.50 14.38 0.31
CA MET A 13 -6.50 15.02 1.17
C MET A 13 -5.87 15.87 2.26
N PHE A 14 -6.48 17.03 2.50
CA PHE A 14 -6.07 18.00 3.51
C PHE A 14 -7.12 18.07 4.60
N TYR A 15 -6.73 17.77 5.83
CA TYR A 15 -7.58 17.92 7.01
C TYR A 15 -7.01 19.02 7.92
N PRO A 16 -7.71 20.16 8.07
CA PRO A 16 -7.32 21.17 9.04
C PRO A 16 -7.58 20.66 10.46
N GLN A 17 -6.71 21.01 11.40
CA GLN A 17 -6.98 20.82 12.82
C GLN A 17 -8.09 21.77 13.29
N ASP A 18 -8.89 21.30 14.24
CA ASP A 18 -9.89 22.11 14.94
C ASP A 18 -9.22 23.14 15.90
N SER A 19 -10.05 23.95 16.56
CA SER A 19 -9.59 24.96 17.53
C SER A 19 -8.83 24.35 18.72
N THR A 20 -9.04 23.07 19.01
CA THR A 20 -8.36 22.31 20.07
C THR A 20 -7.07 21.65 19.61
N GLY A 21 -6.70 21.73 18.33
CA GLY A 21 -5.51 21.11 17.75
C GLY A 21 -5.70 19.62 17.42
N SER A 22 -6.91 19.09 17.54
CA SER A 22 -7.26 17.73 17.15
C SER A 22 -7.80 17.66 15.73
N PHE A 23 -7.81 16.46 15.17
CA PHE A 23 -8.50 16.14 13.93
C PHE A 23 -9.00 14.69 14.04
N VAL A 24 -10.14 14.41 13.42
CA VAL A 24 -10.70 13.05 13.38
C VAL A 24 -10.39 12.46 12.02
N LEU A 25 -9.55 11.42 12.01
CA LEU A 25 -9.30 10.66 10.80
C LEU A 25 -10.45 9.65 10.60
N PRO A 26 -11.15 9.64 9.45
CA PRO A 26 -12.20 8.67 9.19
C PRO A 26 -11.57 7.28 8.93
N PHE A 27 -11.34 6.53 10.02
CA PHE A 27 -10.62 5.26 10.03
C PHE A 27 -11.14 4.25 8.98
N ARG A 28 -12.47 4.09 8.87
CA ARG A 28 -13.09 3.21 7.86
C ARG A 28 -12.77 3.63 6.43
N GLN A 29 -12.79 4.93 6.12
CA GLN A 29 -12.48 5.42 4.78
C GLN A 29 -11.00 5.18 4.42
N VAL A 30 -10.12 5.33 5.42
CA VAL A 30 -8.69 5.06 5.27
C VAL A 30 -8.40 3.56 5.10
N LEU A 31 -9.14 2.68 5.78
CA LEU A 31 -8.99 1.24 5.57
C LEU A 31 -9.57 0.77 4.23
N TYR A 32 -10.69 1.34 3.80
CA TYR A 32 -11.37 0.96 2.54
C TYR A 32 -10.75 1.56 1.29
N SER A 33 -9.67 2.31 1.42
CA SER A 33 -8.94 2.81 0.27
C SER A 33 -8.24 1.71 -0.53
N PRO A 34 -8.06 1.89 -1.85
CA PRO A 34 -7.39 0.90 -2.69
C PRO A 34 -5.89 0.76 -2.44
N TYR A 35 -5.25 1.77 -1.85
CA TYR A 35 -3.81 1.80 -1.55
C TYR A 35 -3.59 2.09 -0.06
N PRO A 36 -2.39 1.90 0.51
CA PRO A 36 -2.06 2.38 1.85
C PRO A 36 -1.89 3.91 1.87
N THR A 37 -2.03 4.52 3.05
CA THR A 37 -1.91 5.97 3.26
C THR A 37 -0.66 6.36 4.02
N THR A 38 -0.10 7.52 3.66
CA THR A 38 0.93 8.21 4.45
C THR A 38 0.30 9.39 5.18
N HIS A 39 0.40 9.46 6.50
CA HIS A 39 0.05 10.61 7.32
C HIS A 39 1.27 11.52 7.54
N ILE A 40 1.21 12.75 7.02
CA ILE A 40 2.25 13.78 7.15
C ILE A 40 1.69 14.89 8.02
N ASP A 41 2.36 15.16 9.13
CA ASP A 41 2.04 16.24 10.03
C ASP A 41 3.08 17.35 9.91
N VAL A 42 2.69 18.48 9.30
CA VAL A 42 3.60 19.60 9.05
C VAL A 42 3.90 20.42 10.30
N ASP A 43 3.03 20.38 11.31
CA ASP A 43 3.21 21.21 12.51
C ASP A 43 4.32 20.65 13.41
N ILE A 44 4.43 19.31 13.45
CA ILE A 44 5.45 18.58 14.21
C ILE A 44 6.49 17.91 13.31
N ASN A 45 6.43 18.12 11.99
CA ASN A 45 7.31 17.52 10.98
C ASN A 45 7.43 15.98 11.11
N THR A 46 6.31 15.29 11.32
CA THR A 46 6.30 13.82 11.41
C THR A 46 5.68 13.20 10.18
N VAL A 47 6.19 12.03 9.79
CA VAL A 47 5.65 11.23 8.69
C VAL A 47 5.43 9.82 9.21
N LYS A 48 4.20 9.33 9.10
CA LYS A 48 3.82 7.96 9.43
C LYS A 48 3.16 7.31 8.22
N GLN A 49 3.35 6.01 8.04
CA GLN A 49 2.87 5.25 6.91
C GLN A 49 2.05 4.05 7.37
N MET A 50 1.05 3.70 6.56
CA MET A 50 0.40 2.40 6.68
C MET A 50 1.31 1.27 6.16
N PRO A 51 1.03 0.02 6.54
CA PRO A 51 1.74 -1.14 6.01
C PRO A 51 1.73 -1.22 4.47
N PRO A 52 2.65 -1.99 3.87
CA PRO A 52 2.72 -2.15 2.42
C PRO A 52 1.40 -2.65 1.79
N CYS A 53 1.23 -2.41 0.49
CA CYS A 53 -0.04 -2.62 -0.22
C CYS A 53 -0.65 -4.03 -0.04
N HIS A 54 0.16 -5.08 -0.02
CA HIS A 54 -0.32 -6.45 0.15
C HIS A 54 -0.90 -6.70 1.56
N GLU A 55 -0.27 -6.16 2.60
CA GLU A 55 -0.79 -6.21 3.98
C GLU A 55 -2.04 -5.34 4.12
N HIS A 56 -2.03 -4.14 3.54
CA HIS A 56 -3.20 -3.25 3.51
C HIS A 56 -4.42 -3.93 2.88
N THR A 57 -4.24 -4.54 1.71
CA THR A 57 -5.30 -5.26 0.99
C THR A 57 -5.82 -6.47 1.79
N TYR A 58 -4.90 -7.21 2.43
CA TYR A 58 -5.25 -8.34 3.28
C TYR A 58 -6.07 -7.89 4.50
N ASN A 59 -5.60 -6.86 5.21
CA ASN A 59 -6.25 -6.31 6.39
C ASN A 59 -7.61 -5.68 6.04
N GLN A 60 -7.69 -4.97 4.92
CA GLN A 60 -8.95 -4.43 4.39
C GLN A 60 -9.98 -5.54 4.17
N ARG A 61 -9.59 -6.65 3.51
CA ARG A 61 -10.48 -7.79 3.27
C ARG A 61 -10.93 -8.43 4.58
N ARG A 62 -10.02 -8.60 5.54
CA ARG A 62 -10.33 -9.15 6.87
C ARG A 62 -11.33 -8.25 7.61
N TYR A 63 -11.10 -6.95 7.62
CA TYR A 63 -11.97 -5.95 8.26
C TYR A 63 -13.35 -5.94 7.61
N MET A 64 -13.43 -5.88 6.28
CA MET A 64 -14.70 -5.89 5.54
C MET A 64 -15.51 -7.17 5.81
N ARG A 65 -14.85 -8.34 5.81
CA ARG A 65 -15.51 -9.61 6.13
C ARG A 65 -16.09 -9.62 7.54
N SER A 66 -15.33 -9.09 8.52
CA SER A 66 -15.78 -8.99 9.90
C SER A 66 -17.03 -8.10 10.03
N GLU A 67 -17.03 -6.92 9.41
CA GLU A 67 -18.18 -6.00 9.44
C GLU A 67 -19.43 -6.62 8.78
N LEU A 68 -19.25 -7.29 7.63
CA LEU A 68 -20.37 -7.97 6.96
C LEU A 68 -20.91 -9.15 7.78
N SER A 69 -20.04 -9.92 8.43
CA SER A 69 -20.47 -11.00 9.32
C SER A 69 -21.23 -10.47 10.54
N ALA A 70 -20.83 -9.33 11.10
CA ALA A 70 -21.55 -8.69 12.21
C ALA A 70 -22.95 -8.21 11.77
N LEU A 71 -23.06 -7.61 10.58
CA LEU A 71 -24.35 -7.22 10.01
C LEU A 71 -25.26 -8.44 9.79
N TRP A 72 -24.72 -9.53 9.23
CA TRP A 72 -25.48 -10.78 9.04
C TRP A 72 -26.00 -11.34 10.36
N LYS A 73 -25.15 -11.39 11.40
CA LYS A 73 -25.56 -11.87 12.73
C LYS A 73 -26.69 -11.03 13.31
N THR A 74 -26.59 -9.71 13.20
CA THR A 74 -27.60 -8.77 13.71
C THR A 74 -28.95 -8.91 12.98
N ASP A 75 -28.92 -9.20 11.68
CA ASP A 75 -30.13 -9.41 10.86
C ASP A 75 -30.74 -10.82 11.07
N SER A 76 -29.92 -11.79 11.52
CA SER A 76 -30.32 -13.17 11.81
C SER A 76 -30.76 -13.44 13.26
N GLU A 77 -30.73 -12.43 14.13
CA GLU A 77 -31.11 -12.54 15.55
C GLU A 77 -32.60 -12.84 15.81
N ASP A 78 -33.37 -13.18 14.76
CA ASP A 78 -34.71 -13.76 14.91
C ASP A 78 -34.76 -15.30 14.86
N ASP A 79 -33.74 -16.09 14.45
CA ASP A 79 -33.93 -17.56 14.34
C ASP A 79 -32.67 -18.45 14.12
N ILE A 80 -31.66 -18.45 15.02
CA ILE A 80 -30.58 -19.47 14.94
C ILE A 80 -30.22 -20.08 16.31
N PRO A 81 -30.48 -21.39 16.55
CA PRO A 81 -30.10 -22.09 17.79
C PRO A 81 -28.58 -22.34 17.89
N PRO A 82 -28.03 -22.41 19.12
CA PRO A 82 -26.61 -22.16 19.40
C PRO A 82 -25.65 -23.35 19.18
N GLU A 83 -25.91 -24.27 18.24
CA GLU A 83 -25.10 -25.51 18.14
C GLU A 83 -24.30 -25.73 16.84
N THR A 84 -24.28 -24.78 15.89
CA THR A 84 -23.53 -24.97 14.62
C THR A 84 -22.70 -23.77 14.18
N VAL A 85 -22.24 -22.93 15.11
CA VAL A 85 -21.31 -21.83 14.77
C VAL A 85 -19.88 -22.39 14.71
N ILE A 86 -19.50 -22.82 13.51
CA ILE A 86 -18.10 -23.04 13.11
C ILE A 86 -17.29 -21.83 13.57
N HIS A 87 -16.23 -22.09 14.34
CA HIS A 87 -15.26 -21.14 14.91
C HIS A 87 -14.92 -19.98 13.96
N THR A 88 -15.71 -18.91 14.02
CA THR A 88 -15.45 -17.66 13.30
C THR A 88 -14.84 -16.69 14.30
N ASP A 89 -13.54 -16.88 14.55
CA ASP A 89 -12.58 -15.95 15.18
C ASP A 89 -13.25 -14.72 15.84
N GLU A 90 -13.86 -14.92 17.02
CA GLU A 90 -14.71 -13.95 17.73
C GLU A 90 -13.95 -12.75 18.31
N THR A 91 -12.68 -12.58 17.96
CA THR A 91 -11.79 -11.60 18.57
C THR A 91 -11.00 -10.79 17.54
N PHE A 92 -11.61 -10.42 16.41
CA PHE A 92 -11.00 -9.38 15.59
C PHE A 92 -11.22 -8.01 16.24
N THR A 93 -10.25 -7.58 17.04
CA THR A 93 -10.10 -6.17 17.43
C THR A 93 -9.25 -5.50 16.36
N PRO A 94 -9.76 -4.48 15.64
CA PRO A 94 -8.95 -3.77 14.68
C PRO A 94 -7.80 -3.09 15.42
N ASP A 95 -6.57 -3.37 15.01
CA ASP A 95 -5.42 -2.60 15.48
C ASP A 95 -5.61 -1.15 15.04
N LEU A 96 -5.83 -0.25 15.99
CA LEU A 96 -6.04 1.18 15.72
C LEU A 96 -4.72 1.88 15.39
N ASN A 97 -3.56 1.24 15.63
CA ASN A 97 -2.24 1.75 15.28
C ASN A 97 -1.85 1.42 13.84
N ILE A 98 -2.71 1.76 12.88
CA ILE A 98 -2.48 1.53 11.45
C ILE A 98 -1.33 2.37 10.88
N PHE A 99 -0.88 3.42 11.58
CA PHE A 99 0.20 4.29 11.15
C PHE A 99 1.48 4.02 11.94
N GLN A 100 2.53 3.63 11.21
CA GLN A 100 3.84 3.30 11.74
C GLN A 100 4.89 4.29 11.22
N ASP A 101 6.05 4.37 11.87
CA ASP A 101 7.14 5.22 11.39
C ASP A 101 7.70 4.72 10.04
N VAL A 102 8.27 5.62 9.26
CA VAL A 102 8.87 5.26 7.96
C VAL A 102 10.10 4.37 8.19
N MET A 103 10.04 3.14 7.69
CA MET A 103 11.03 2.11 8.00
C MET A 103 12.36 2.25 7.25
N HIS A 104 12.36 2.89 6.07
CA HIS A 104 13.50 2.87 5.16
C HIS A 104 13.84 4.25 4.61
N LYS A 105 15.15 4.50 4.45
CA LYS A 105 15.67 5.65 3.71
C LYS A 105 15.78 5.30 2.23
N ASP A 106 15.62 6.29 1.38
CA ASP A 106 15.82 6.19 -0.07
C ASP A 106 17.01 7.05 -0.52
N THR A 107 17.51 6.78 -1.73
CA THR A 107 18.55 7.60 -2.36
C THR A 107 18.06 8.34 -3.59
N LEU A 108 17.04 7.82 -4.28
CA LEU A 108 16.50 8.43 -5.49
C LEU A 108 15.87 9.81 -5.22
N VAL A 109 15.00 9.92 -4.22
CA VAL A 109 14.34 11.19 -3.89
C VAL A 109 15.34 12.11 -3.21
N LYS A 110 16.19 11.57 -2.32
CA LYS A 110 17.27 12.35 -1.70
C LYS A 110 18.15 13.05 -2.75
N SER A 111 18.71 12.32 -3.70
CA SER A 111 19.57 12.89 -4.76
C SER A 111 18.80 13.87 -5.64
N PHE A 112 17.56 13.56 -6.01
CA PHE A 112 16.71 14.49 -6.74
C PHE A 112 16.52 15.84 -6.01
N ILE A 113 16.23 15.79 -4.70
CA ILE A 113 16.04 16.99 -3.88
C ILE A 113 17.35 17.77 -3.75
N ASP A 114 18.47 17.08 -3.48
CA ASP A 114 19.79 17.70 -3.36
C ASP A 114 20.18 18.45 -4.65
N GLU A 115 19.83 17.92 -5.83
CA GLU A 115 20.16 18.50 -7.14
C GLU A 115 19.18 19.57 -7.64
N VAL A 116 17.87 19.37 -7.48
CA VAL A 116 16.84 20.26 -8.08
C VAL A 116 16.90 21.68 -7.52
N PHE A 117 17.31 21.83 -6.26
CA PHE A 117 17.44 23.14 -5.62
C PHE A 117 18.70 23.91 -6.01
N MET A 118 19.69 23.25 -6.62
CA MET A 118 20.87 23.90 -7.21
C MET A 118 20.54 24.61 -8.55
N LEU A 119 19.40 24.28 -9.17
CA LEU A 119 18.96 24.88 -10.42
C LEU A 119 18.51 26.33 -10.22
N LYS A 120 18.87 27.19 -11.18
CA LYS A 120 18.55 28.62 -11.18
C LYS A 120 17.04 28.87 -11.06
N PRO A 121 16.57 29.65 -10.07
CA PRO A 121 15.16 30.01 -9.94
C PRO A 121 14.73 30.98 -11.06
N GLY A 122 13.42 31.06 -11.33
CA GLY A 122 12.84 31.93 -12.35
C GLY A 122 12.91 31.41 -13.79
N LEU A 123 13.56 30.25 -14.00
CA LEU A 123 13.50 29.49 -15.24
C LEU A 123 12.66 28.21 -15.05
N SER A 124 12.19 27.60 -16.14
CA SER A 124 11.45 26.33 -16.12
C SER A 124 12.32 25.09 -15.88
N LEU A 125 13.55 25.26 -15.38
CA LEU A 125 14.51 24.16 -15.17
C LEU A 125 14.01 23.14 -14.15
N ARG A 126 13.46 23.59 -13.02
CA ARG A 126 12.97 22.69 -11.95
C ARG A 126 11.83 21.80 -12.43
N SER A 127 10.88 22.35 -13.20
CA SER A 127 9.78 21.57 -13.77
C SER A 127 10.26 20.55 -14.82
N THR A 128 11.23 20.94 -15.67
CA THR A 128 11.82 20.02 -16.66
C THR A 128 12.58 18.90 -15.97
N TYR A 129 13.39 19.21 -14.95
CA TYR A 129 14.14 18.24 -14.18
C TYR A 129 13.21 17.28 -13.40
N LEU A 130 12.13 17.80 -12.80
CA LEU A 130 11.08 16.97 -12.19
C LEU A 130 10.43 16.01 -13.21
N ALA A 131 10.09 16.50 -14.40
CA ALA A 131 9.51 15.64 -15.44
C ALA A 131 10.46 14.52 -15.87
N GLN A 132 11.76 14.80 -15.98
CA GLN A 132 12.80 13.80 -16.27
C GLN A 132 12.92 12.77 -15.14
N PHE A 133 12.89 13.21 -13.88
CA PHE A 133 12.91 12.32 -12.72
C PHE A 133 11.67 11.40 -12.70
N LEU A 134 10.47 11.94 -12.92
CA LEU A 134 9.25 11.14 -13.02
C LEU A 134 9.31 10.14 -14.18
N LEU A 135 9.86 10.52 -15.33
CA LEU A 135 10.06 9.61 -16.47
C LEU A 135 11.03 8.46 -16.11
N LEU A 136 12.10 8.74 -15.37
CA LEU A 136 13.02 7.72 -14.87
C LEU A 136 12.30 6.72 -13.97
N LEU A 137 11.49 7.19 -13.02
CA LEU A 137 10.72 6.33 -12.13
C LEU A 137 9.76 5.42 -12.90
N HIS A 138 9.04 5.96 -13.90
CA HIS A 138 8.17 5.16 -14.76
C HIS A 138 8.93 4.09 -15.55
N ARG A 139 10.10 4.43 -16.09
CA ARG A 139 10.95 3.48 -16.81
C ARG A 139 11.45 2.37 -15.89
N LYS A 140 11.95 2.71 -14.70
CA LYS A 140 12.37 1.71 -13.70
C LYS A 140 11.22 0.78 -13.32
N ALA A 141 10.01 1.32 -13.10
CA ALA A 141 8.83 0.53 -12.77
C ALA A 141 8.43 -0.42 -13.92
N LEU A 142 8.46 0.05 -15.16
CA LEU A 142 8.15 -0.79 -16.33
C LEU A 142 9.19 -1.89 -16.53
N THR A 143 10.48 -1.57 -16.37
CA THR A 143 11.56 -2.57 -16.43
C THR A 143 11.42 -3.61 -15.34
N LEU A 144 11.06 -3.20 -14.11
CA LEU A 144 10.78 -4.11 -13.00
C LEU A 144 9.63 -5.06 -13.33
N LEU A 145 8.52 -4.54 -13.88
CA LEU A 145 7.39 -5.37 -14.31
C LEU A 145 7.82 -6.38 -15.37
N LYS A 146 8.60 -5.95 -16.37
CA LYS A 146 9.10 -6.84 -17.43
C LYS A 146 10.02 -7.93 -16.90
N TYR A 147 10.92 -7.57 -15.99
CA TYR A 147 11.81 -8.53 -15.33
C TYR A 147 11.00 -9.65 -14.64
N ILE A 148 10.00 -9.26 -13.85
CA ILE A 148 9.14 -10.22 -13.13
C ILE A 148 8.30 -11.04 -14.11
N GLU A 149 7.72 -10.42 -15.15
CA GLU A 149 6.98 -11.14 -16.18
C GLU A 149 7.81 -12.22 -16.84
N ASP A 150 9.03 -11.90 -17.27
CA ASP A 150 9.85 -12.82 -18.03
C ASP A 150 10.41 -13.93 -17.13
N GLU A 151 10.83 -13.62 -15.89
CA GLU A 151 11.28 -14.61 -14.90
C GLU A 151 10.17 -15.63 -14.57
N THR A 152 8.92 -15.17 -14.47
CA THR A 152 7.77 -15.98 -14.04
C THR A 152 7.01 -16.62 -15.18
N GLN A 153 7.45 -16.44 -16.44
CA GLN A 153 6.70 -16.82 -17.64
C GLN A 153 5.28 -16.24 -17.63
N LYS A 154 5.18 -14.94 -17.34
CA LYS A 154 3.95 -14.14 -17.20
C LYS A 154 3.06 -14.66 -16.07
N GLY A 155 3.65 -14.98 -14.92
CA GLY A 155 2.95 -15.46 -13.73
C GLY A 155 2.59 -16.95 -13.73
N LYS A 156 3.02 -17.74 -14.73
CA LYS A 156 2.83 -19.20 -14.72
C LYS A 156 3.65 -19.90 -13.64
N LYS A 157 4.75 -19.28 -13.21
CA LYS A 157 5.63 -19.77 -12.16
C LYS A 157 5.67 -18.74 -11.01
N PRO A 158 5.85 -19.19 -9.76
CA PRO A 158 6.04 -18.26 -8.65
C PRO A 158 7.32 -17.46 -8.83
N PHE A 159 7.32 -16.20 -8.39
CA PHE A 159 8.51 -15.37 -8.33
C PHE A 159 9.44 -15.88 -7.22
N ARG A 160 10.75 -16.01 -7.50
CA ARG A 160 11.68 -16.67 -6.57
C ARG A 160 12.88 -15.83 -6.16
N SER A 161 13.34 -14.87 -6.98
CA SER A 161 14.60 -14.18 -6.72
C SER A 161 14.48 -12.66 -6.64
N LEU A 162 13.92 -12.17 -5.53
CA LEU A 162 13.96 -10.74 -5.21
C LEU A 162 15.40 -10.20 -5.14
N ARG A 163 16.35 -11.01 -4.66
CA ARG A 163 17.76 -10.61 -4.56
C ARG A 163 18.38 -10.29 -5.92
N ASN A 164 18.14 -11.12 -6.94
CA ASN A 164 18.68 -10.89 -8.28
C ASN A 164 18.04 -9.64 -8.88
N LEU A 165 16.71 -9.52 -8.80
CA LEU A 165 15.99 -8.33 -9.25
C LEU A 165 16.57 -7.04 -8.65
N LYS A 166 16.80 -7.02 -7.33
CA LYS A 166 17.38 -5.85 -6.65
C LYS A 166 18.77 -5.50 -7.15
N THR A 167 19.58 -6.51 -7.47
CA THR A 167 20.95 -6.31 -7.95
C THR A 167 20.97 -5.85 -9.41
N ASP A 168 20.22 -6.54 -10.27
CA ASP A 168 20.20 -6.31 -11.72
C ASP A 168 19.58 -4.96 -12.08
N LEU A 169 18.60 -4.49 -11.29
CA LEU A 169 17.89 -3.23 -11.55
C LEU A 169 18.44 -2.03 -10.77
N ASP A 170 19.54 -2.23 -10.03
CA ASP A 170 20.12 -1.22 -9.14
C ASP A 170 19.08 -0.67 -8.15
N LEU A 171 18.43 -1.59 -7.42
CA LEU A 171 17.40 -1.34 -6.40
C LEU A 171 17.77 -2.05 -5.08
N THR A 172 19.06 -1.98 -4.72
CA THR A 172 19.58 -2.64 -3.51
C THR A 172 19.11 -1.93 -2.23
N VAL A 173 18.95 -0.61 -2.30
CA VAL A 173 18.36 0.24 -1.25
C VAL A 173 16.87 -0.03 -1.12
N GLU A 174 16.41 -0.37 0.08
CA GLU A 174 15.01 -0.72 0.32
C GLU A 174 14.06 0.44 -0.02
N GLY A 175 14.35 1.68 0.39
CA GLY A 175 13.48 2.82 0.07
C GLY A 175 13.28 3.01 -1.43
N ASP A 176 14.34 2.86 -2.23
CA ASP A 176 14.28 2.97 -3.69
C ASP A 176 13.46 1.83 -4.31
N LEU A 177 13.64 0.61 -3.82
CA LEU A 177 12.81 -0.54 -4.22
C LEU A 177 11.34 -0.26 -3.93
N HIS A 178 10.99 0.21 -2.73
CA HIS A 178 9.60 0.49 -2.34
C HIS A 178 8.97 1.58 -3.21
N ILE A 179 9.72 2.63 -3.55
CA ILE A 179 9.25 3.67 -4.48
C ILE A 179 8.93 3.06 -5.85
N VAL A 180 9.87 2.31 -6.43
CA VAL A 180 9.69 1.73 -7.77
C VAL A 180 8.57 0.69 -7.77
N MET A 181 8.48 -0.15 -6.74
CA MET A 181 7.39 -1.13 -6.56
C MET A 181 6.03 -0.45 -6.43
N ALA A 182 5.93 0.67 -5.70
CA ALA A 182 4.69 1.43 -5.59
C ALA A 182 4.25 2.04 -6.94
N PHE A 183 5.19 2.50 -7.77
CA PHE A 183 4.87 2.91 -9.15
C PHE A 183 4.42 1.72 -10.00
N ALA A 184 5.11 0.58 -9.87
CA ALA A 184 4.77 -0.64 -10.61
C ALA A 184 3.38 -1.18 -10.23
N GLU A 185 3.01 -1.15 -8.94
CA GLU A 185 1.68 -1.52 -8.44
C GLU A 185 0.58 -0.64 -9.02
N LYS A 186 0.82 0.68 -9.14
CA LYS A 186 -0.15 1.60 -9.78
C LYS A 186 -0.32 1.34 -11.27
N LEU A 187 0.73 0.89 -11.95
CA LEU A 187 0.68 0.50 -13.37
C LEU A 187 0.04 -0.88 -13.56
N ARG A 188 0.24 -1.79 -12.60
CA ARG A 188 -0.30 -3.14 -12.58
C ARG A 188 -0.60 -3.57 -11.15
N ALA A 189 -1.89 -3.57 -10.81
CA ALA A 189 -2.37 -4.02 -9.51
C ALA A 189 -2.06 -5.51 -9.27
N GLY A 190 -1.82 -5.86 -8.01
CA GLY A 190 -1.57 -7.22 -7.55
C GLY A 190 -0.09 -7.62 -7.54
N LEU A 191 0.83 -6.72 -7.90
CA LEU A 191 2.26 -7.02 -7.96
C LEU A 191 2.84 -7.30 -6.57
N HIS A 192 2.57 -6.43 -5.58
CA HIS A 192 3.03 -6.63 -4.21
C HIS A 192 2.52 -7.96 -3.64
N SER A 193 1.28 -8.32 -3.93
CA SER A 193 0.73 -9.61 -3.50
C SER A 193 1.44 -10.77 -4.18
N PHE A 194 1.72 -10.67 -5.48
CA PHE A 194 2.42 -11.71 -6.23
C PHE A 194 3.88 -11.91 -5.76
N VAL A 195 4.56 -10.82 -5.39
CA VAL A 195 5.98 -10.84 -5.01
C VAL A 195 6.19 -11.17 -3.53
N PHE A 196 5.37 -10.60 -2.63
CA PHE A 196 5.59 -10.63 -1.19
C PHE A 196 4.61 -11.48 -0.40
N SER A 197 3.43 -11.79 -0.93
CA SER A 197 2.53 -12.69 -0.20
C SER A 197 3.16 -14.07 -0.14
N LYS A 198 3.07 -14.70 1.05
CA LYS A 198 3.18 -16.15 1.15
C LYS A 198 2.22 -16.77 0.13
N PRO A 199 2.52 -17.95 -0.45
CA PRO A 199 1.63 -18.59 -1.42
C PRO A 199 0.27 -18.80 -0.75
N PHE A 200 -0.68 -17.91 -1.05
CA PHE A 200 -2.07 -18.17 -0.78
C PHE A 200 -2.54 -19.08 -1.89
N TYR A 201 -3.22 -20.15 -1.48
CA TYR A 201 -3.99 -21.00 -2.36
C TYR A 201 -4.75 -20.10 -3.33
N THR A 202 -4.47 -20.27 -4.62
CA THR A 202 -5.11 -19.49 -5.68
C THR A 202 -6.64 -19.58 -5.52
N SER A 203 -7.40 -18.62 -6.05
CA SER A 203 -8.87 -18.66 -6.00
C SER A 203 -9.48 -19.95 -6.58
N MET A 204 -8.71 -20.71 -7.38
CA MET A 204 -9.08 -22.07 -7.80
C MET A 204 -8.99 -23.09 -6.66
N GLN A 205 -7.97 -23.01 -5.82
CA GLN A 205 -7.84 -23.86 -4.63
C GLN A 205 -8.78 -23.45 -3.49
N GLU A 206 -9.13 -22.16 -3.35
CA GLU A 206 -10.25 -21.75 -2.47
C GLU A 206 -11.59 -22.32 -2.97
N ARG A 207 -11.81 -22.39 -4.29
CA ARG A 207 -12.97 -23.07 -4.89
C ARG A 207 -12.99 -24.56 -4.56
N ASP A 208 -11.86 -25.24 -4.68
CA ASP A 208 -11.80 -26.68 -4.39
C ASP A 208 -12.04 -26.99 -2.91
N VAL A 209 -11.57 -26.12 -2.00
CA VAL A 209 -11.83 -26.21 -0.55
C VAL A 209 -13.31 -25.92 -0.23
N LEU A 210 -13.96 -25.03 -0.97
CA LEU A 210 -15.40 -24.75 -0.81
C LEU A 210 -16.29 -25.83 -1.45
N MET A 211 -15.78 -26.60 -2.40
CA MET A 211 -16.48 -27.72 -3.06
C MET A 211 -16.33 -29.05 -2.29
N THR A 212 -15.54 -29.08 -1.22
CA THR A 212 -15.36 -30.27 -0.36
C THR A 212 -16.24 -30.28 0.90
N PHE A 213 -17.17 -29.32 1.03
CA PHE A 213 -18.21 -29.30 2.06
C PHE A 213 -19.58 -29.65 1.48
#